data_AF-D6LJP3-F1
#
_entry.id   AF-D6LJP3-F1
#
_cell.length_a   1.000
_cell.length_b   1.000
_cell.length_c   1.000
_cell.angle_alpha   90.00
_cell.angle_beta   90.00
_cell.angle_gamma   90.00
#
_symmetry.space_group_name_H-M   'P 1'
#
loop_
_entity.id
_entity.type
_entity.pdbx_description
1 polymer ?
#
loop_
_entity_poly.entity_id
_entity_poly.type
_entity_poly.pdbx_seq_one_letter_code
_entity_poly.pdbx_strand_id
1 'polypeptide(L)'
;MKKKMNFLKLKDAANKLLEFMEKYDLDDYNERLVRKFLKELIYVIDTDEIDDVKKYQEVKKIIGRLYPPRGGLTEMYVADEDREKMNKINDELEELKKKITLLD
;
A
#
# COMPACT_ATOMS: atom_id res chain seq x y z
N MET A 1 19.47 -6.12 16.46
CA MET A 1 18.54 -7.14 15.92
C MET A 1 17.70 -6.47 14.84
N LYS A 2 17.70 -6.97 13.60
CA LYS A 2 16.77 -6.47 12.57
C LYS A 2 15.35 -6.83 13.01
N LYS A 3 14.43 -5.88 13.04
CA LYS A 3 13.03 -6.12 13.42
C LYS A 3 12.44 -7.08 12.38
N LYS A 4 11.84 -8.21 12.81
CA LYS A 4 11.17 -9.13 11.89
C LYS A 4 9.93 -8.41 11.32
N MET A 5 9.81 -8.37 10.00
CA MET A 5 8.67 -7.77 9.32
C MET A 5 7.37 -8.46 9.77
N ASN A 6 6.35 -7.67 10.11
CA ASN A 6 5.06 -8.19 10.54
C ASN A 6 4.09 -8.25 9.36
N PHE A 7 4.01 -9.43 8.71
CA PHE A 7 3.15 -9.64 7.55
C PHE A 7 1.67 -9.41 7.84
N LEU A 8 1.19 -9.73 9.04
CA LEU A 8 -0.20 -9.50 9.41
C LEU A 8 -0.55 -8.00 9.42
N LYS A 9 0.32 -7.18 10.02
CA LYS A 9 0.14 -5.72 10.01
C LYS A 9 0.20 -5.13 8.60
N LEU A 10 1.11 -5.65 7.77
CA LEU A 10 1.27 -5.19 6.39
C LEU A 10 0.03 -5.55 5.54
N LYS A 11 -0.51 -6.76 5.71
CA LYS A 11 -1.77 -7.19 5.08
C LYS A 11 -2.95 -6.32 5.52
N ASP A 12 -3.09 -6.06 6.82
CA ASP A 12 -4.14 -5.19 7.34
C ASP A 12 -4.07 -3.78 6.73
N ALA A 13 -2.87 -3.20 6.67
CA ALA A 13 -2.65 -1.92 6.02
C ALA A 13 -3.00 -1.96 4.53
N ALA A 14 -2.63 -3.02 3.81
CA ALA A 14 -2.90 -3.16 2.38
C ALA A 14 -4.41 -3.27 2.11
N ASN A 15 -5.15 -4.02 2.92
CA ASN A 15 -6.61 -4.11 2.82
C ASN A 15 -7.28 -2.77 3.10
N LYS A 16 -6.86 -2.05 4.15
CA LYS A 16 -7.41 -0.71 4.46
C LYS A 16 -7.16 0.30 3.34
N LEU A 17 -6.01 0.22 2.69
CA LEU A 17 -5.72 1.07 1.54
C LEU A 17 -6.59 0.71 0.32
N LEU A 18 -6.88 -0.57 0.09
CA LEU A 18 -7.83 -1.00 -0.95
C LEU A 18 -9.26 -0.51 -0.66
N GLU A 19 -9.72 -0.61 0.59
CA GLU A 19 -11.02 -0.10 1.04
C GLU A 19 -11.10 1.43 0.89
N PHE A 20 -10.04 2.15 1.27
CA PHE A 20 -9.92 3.59 1.05
C PHE A 20 -10.07 3.95 -0.43
N MET A 21 -9.34 3.25 -1.31
CA MET A 21 -9.41 3.48 -2.76
C MET A 21 -10.79 3.23 -3.33
N GLU A 22 -11.51 2.23 -2.81
CA GLU A 22 -12.90 1.95 -3.21
C GLU A 22 -13.88 3.01 -2.72
N LYS A 23 -13.72 3.44 -1.46
CA LYS A 23 -14.56 4.49 -0.84
C LYS A 23 -14.52 5.81 -1.62
N TYR A 24 -13.37 6.17 -2.19
CA TYR A 24 -13.19 7.42 -2.93
C TYR A 24 -13.16 7.23 -4.47
N ASP A 25 -13.60 6.06 -4.97
CA ASP A 25 -13.70 5.73 -6.41
C ASP A 25 -12.42 6.04 -7.21
N LEU A 26 -11.26 5.69 -6.65
CA LEU A 26 -9.98 5.97 -7.28
C LEU A 26 -9.64 4.89 -8.31
N ASP A 27 -9.77 5.23 -9.59
CA ASP A 27 -9.64 4.28 -10.72
C ASP A 27 -8.83 4.84 -11.91
N ASP A 28 -7.98 5.83 -11.68
CA ASP A 28 -7.05 6.28 -12.73
C ASP A 28 -5.97 5.22 -13.04
N TYR A 29 -5.10 5.51 -14.01
CA TYR A 29 -4.03 4.57 -14.38
C TYR A 29 -3.07 4.25 -13.20
N ASN A 30 -2.70 5.25 -12.42
CA ASN A 30 -1.80 5.10 -11.29
C ASN A 30 -2.46 4.28 -10.18
N GLU A 31 -3.73 4.54 -9.89
CA GLU A 31 -4.48 3.83 -8.86
C GLU A 31 -4.77 2.39 -9.24
N ARG A 32 -5.02 2.10 -10.52
CA ARG A 32 -5.11 0.71 -11.01
C ARG A 32 -3.80 -0.05 -10.80
N LEU A 33 -2.64 0.59 -11.03
CA LEU A 33 -1.33 -0.01 -10.76
C LEU A 33 -1.12 -0.27 -9.26
N VAL A 34 -1.41 0.72 -8.41
CA VAL A 34 -1.34 0.57 -6.96
C VAL A 34 -2.24 -0.57 -6.48
N ARG A 35 -3.50 -0.61 -6.92
CA ARG A 35 -4.46 -1.67 -6.58
C ARG A 35 -3.96 -3.05 -6.98
N LYS A 36 -3.32 -3.17 -8.15
CA LYS A 36 -2.69 -4.42 -8.59
C LYS A 36 -1.57 -4.86 -7.65
N PHE A 37 -0.65 -3.96 -7.29
CA PHE A 37 0.46 -4.29 -6.40
C PHE A 37 0.02 -4.58 -4.97
N LEU A 38 -1.02 -3.93 -4.46
CA LEU A 38 -1.60 -4.24 -3.14
C LEU A 38 -2.22 -5.65 -3.11
N LYS A 39 -2.93 -6.05 -4.17
CA LYS A 39 -3.48 -7.41 -4.29
C LYS A 39 -2.36 -8.46 -4.40
N GLU A 40 -1.30 -8.16 -5.16
CA GLU A 40 -0.11 -9.02 -5.25
C GLU A 40 0.57 -9.17 -3.88
N LEU A 41 0.68 -8.08 -3.11
CA LEU A 41 1.24 -8.08 -1.76
C LEU A 41 0.45 -8.99 -0.82
N ILE A 42 -0.89 -8.86 -0.80
CA ILE A 42 -1.76 -9.69 0.03
C ILE A 42 -1.64 -11.17 -0.36
N TYR A 43 -1.64 -11.47 -1.67
CA TYR A 43 -1.46 -12.83 -2.16
C TYR A 43 -0.14 -13.46 -1.69
N VAL A 44 0.98 -12.75 -1.80
CA VAL A 44 2.30 -13.24 -1.35
C VAL A 44 2.34 -13.44 0.17
N ILE A 45 1.65 -12.60 0.94
CA ILE A 45 1.56 -12.77 2.39
C ILE A 45 0.76 -14.03 2.75
N ASP A 46 -0.40 -14.22 2.11
CA ASP A 46 -1.36 -15.26 2.44
C ASP A 46 -1.00 -16.65 1.89
N THR A 47 -0.18 -16.74 0.84
CA THR A 47 0.21 -18.03 0.29
C THR A 47 1.14 -18.79 1.24
N ASP A 48 0.83 -20.06 1.49
CA ASP A 48 1.68 -20.99 2.22
C ASP A 48 2.70 -21.70 1.31
N GLU A 49 2.67 -21.43 0.00
CA GLU A 49 3.57 -22.04 -1.00
C GLU A 49 4.99 -21.47 -0.98
N ILE A 50 5.21 -20.36 -0.26
CA ILE A 50 6.48 -19.62 -0.25
C ILE A 50 7.05 -19.61 1.17
N ASP A 51 8.30 -20.04 1.32
CA ASP A 51 9.02 -19.98 2.60
C ASP A 51 9.23 -18.54 3.09
N ASP A 52 9.40 -18.36 4.41
CA ASP A 52 9.55 -17.05 5.06
C ASP A 52 10.65 -16.16 4.42
N VAL A 53 11.76 -16.74 3.97
CA VAL A 53 12.89 -15.99 3.40
C VAL A 53 12.53 -15.45 2.03
N LYS A 54 11.98 -16.31 1.16
CA LYS A 54 11.53 -15.91 -0.18
C LYS A 54 10.33 -14.96 -0.10
N LYS A 55 9.39 -15.20 0.82
CA LYS A 55 8.23 -14.33 1.08
C LYS A 55 8.70 -12.92 1.46
N TYR A 56 9.66 -12.80 2.36
CA TYR A 56 10.26 -11.51 2.71
C TYR A 56 10.87 -10.78 1.49
N GLN A 57 11.58 -11.50 0.63
CA GLN A 57 12.20 -10.90 -0.56
C GLN A 57 11.15 -10.40 -1.56
N GLU A 58 10.10 -11.18 -1.81
CA GLU A 58 9.01 -10.79 -2.73
C GLU A 58 8.21 -9.61 -2.17
N VAL A 59 7.86 -9.63 -0.88
CA VAL A 59 7.21 -8.49 -0.21
C VAL A 59 8.04 -7.22 -0.37
N LYS A 60 9.36 -7.29 -0.16
CA LYS A 60 10.26 -6.14 -0.33
C LYS A 60 10.26 -5.60 -1.76
N LYS A 61 10.24 -6.48 -2.77
CA LYS A 61 10.15 -6.06 -4.19
C LYS A 61 8.82 -5.36 -4.48
N ILE A 62 7.71 -5.88 -3.97
CA ILE A 62 6.39 -5.31 -4.20
C ILE A 62 6.26 -3.94 -3.52
N ILE A 63 6.74 -3.78 -2.28
CA ILE A 63 6.79 -2.46 -1.62
C ILE A 63 7.61 -1.47 -2.46
N GLY A 64 8.75 -1.90 -3.01
CA GLY A 64 9.54 -1.05 -3.91
C GLY A 64 8.77 -0.60 -5.17
N ARG A 65 7.89 -1.45 -5.71
CA ARG A 65 7.00 -1.10 -6.84
C ARG A 65 5.82 -0.22 -6.45
N LEU A 66 5.36 -0.30 -5.20
CA LEU A 66 4.34 0.59 -4.64
C LEU A 66 4.89 2.01 -4.42
N TYR A 67 6.19 2.16 -4.17
CA TYR A 67 6.86 3.45 -3.98
C TYR A 67 7.92 3.72 -5.06
N PRO A 68 7.53 3.83 -6.34
CA PRO A 68 8.46 4.26 -7.38
C PRO A 68 8.88 5.73 -7.14
N PRO A 69 9.98 6.20 -7.74
CA PRO A 69 10.40 7.61 -7.62
C PRO A 69 9.36 8.62 -8.12
N ARG A 70 8.47 8.21 -9.04
CA ARG A 70 7.33 8.98 -9.59
C ARG A 70 6.15 8.03 -9.80
N GLY A 71 4.93 8.49 -9.54
CA GLY A 71 3.72 7.68 -9.49
C GLY A 71 3.62 6.78 -8.25
N GLY A 72 2.85 5.69 -8.37
CA GLY A 72 2.49 4.79 -7.29
C GLY A 72 1.90 5.52 -6.08
N LEU A 73 2.20 5.00 -4.89
CA LEU A 73 1.86 5.64 -3.62
C LEU A 73 2.68 6.91 -3.37
N THR A 74 3.82 7.10 -4.03
CA THR A 74 4.68 8.28 -3.85
C THR A 74 3.94 9.57 -4.21
N GLU A 75 3.20 9.56 -5.32
CA GLU A 75 2.48 10.74 -5.84
C GLU A 75 0.95 10.65 -5.68
N MET A 76 0.44 9.57 -5.10
CA MET A 76 -1.00 9.39 -4.91
C MET A 76 -1.58 10.48 -4.01
N TYR A 77 -2.64 11.13 -4.49
CA TYR A 77 -3.31 12.25 -3.85
C TYR A 77 -4.77 12.31 -4.30
N VAL A 78 -5.68 12.60 -3.36
CA VAL A 78 -7.11 12.76 -3.67
C VAL A 78 -7.45 14.24 -3.76
N ALA A 79 -7.88 14.70 -4.93
CA ALA A 79 -8.36 16.06 -5.13
C ALA A 79 -9.86 16.17 -4.78
N ASP A 80 -10.25 17.22 -4.07
CA ASP A 80 -11.64 17.56 -3.77
C ASP A 80 -11.80 19.09 -3.75
N GLU A 81 -12.97 19.60 -4.16
CA GLU A 81 -13.25 21.05 -4.19
C GLU A 81 -13.30 21.63 -2.76
N ASP A 82 -13.76 20.84 -1.79
CA ASP A 82 -13.73 21.21 -0.39
C ASP A 82 -12.34 20.95 0.19
N ARG A 83 -11.59 22.03 0.43
CA ARG A 83 -10.24 21.96 0.98
C ARG A 83 -10.16 21.28 2.34
N GLU A 84 -11.16 21.46 3.21
CA GLU A 84 -11.16 20.82 4.52
C GLU A 84 -11.36 19.30 4.39
N LYS A 85 -12.29 18.90 3.52
CA LYS A 85 -12.51 17.50 3.18
C LYS A 85 -11.27 16.88 2.53
N MET A 86 -10.70 17.55 1.53
CA MET A 86 -9.47 17.14 0.84
C MET A 86 -8.32 16.89 1.81
N ASN A 87 -8.10 17.82 2.77
CA ASN A 87 -7.05 17.66 3.77
C ASN A 87 -7.28 16.42 4.63
N LYS A 88 -8.50 16.22 5.15
CA LYS A 88 -8.84 15.04 5.97
C LYS A 88 -8.64 13.73 5.22
N ILE A 89 -9.00 13.69 3.95
CA ILE A 89 -8.82 12.50 3.09
C ILE A 89 -7.34 12.19 2.89
N ASN A 90 -6.53 13.20 2.58
CA ASN A 90 -5.10 13.00 2.33
C ASN A 90 -4.30 12.75 3.61
N ASP A 91 -4.73 13.27 4.76
CA ASP A 91 -4.18 12.91 6.06
C ASP A 91 -4.42 11.41 6.36
N GLU A 92 -5.63 10.92 6.11
CA GLU A 92 -5.96 9.48 6.20
C GLU A 92 -5.10 8.64 5.25
N LEU A 93 -4.98 9.06 3.99
CA LEU A 93 -4.15 8.38 2.98
C LEU A 93 -2.68 8.31 3.40
N GLU A 94 -2.12 9.41 3.89
CA GLU A 94 -0.71 9.47 4.28
C GLU A 94 -0.42 8.55 5.48
N GLU A 95 -1.34 8.45 6.43
CA GLU A 95 -1.24 7.50 7.55
C GLU A 95 -1.36 6.04 7.10
N LEU A 96 -2.15 5.74 6.08
CA LEU A 96 -2.20 4.40 5.46
C LEU A 96 -0.90 4.09 4.72
N LYS A 97 -0.39 5.03 3.92
CA LYS A 97 0.89 4.89 3.20
C LYS A 97 2.03 4.58 4.16
N LYS A 98 2.19 5.33 5.26
CA LYS A 98 3.26 5.07 6.26
C LYS A 98 3.28 3.62 6.75
N LYS A 99 2.13 2.95 6.84
CA LYS A 99 2.00 1.56 7.30
C LYS A 99 2.38 0.51 6.24
N ILE A 100 2.46 0.89 4.96
CA ILE A 100 2.88 0.04 3.83
C ILE A 100 4.39 0.13 3.56
N THR A 101 5.07 1.09 4.19
CA THR A 101 6.51 1.27 4.01
C THR A 101 7.34 0.14 4.65
N LEU A 102 8.58 -0.01 4.19
CA LEU A 102 9.56 -0.88 4.83
C LEU A 102 9.82 -0.35 6.25
N LEU A 103 9.11 -0.91 7.23
CA LEU A 103 9.49 -0.83 8.64
C LEU A 103 10.82 -1.58 8.81
N ASP A 104 11.93 -0.85 8.84
CA ASP A 104 13.16 -1.31 9.50
C ASP A 104 12.98 -1.27 11.05
#